data_AF-A0A1R2BVE1-F1
#
_entry.id   AF-A0A1R2BVE1-F1
#
_cell.length_a   1.000
_cell.length_b   1.000
_cell.length_c   1.000
_cell.angle_alpha   90.00
_cell.angle_beta   90.00
_cell.angle_gamma   90.00
#
_symmetry.space_group_name_H-M   'P 1'
#
loop_
_entity.id
_entity.type
_entity.pdbx_description
1 polymer ?
#
loop_
_entity_poly.entity_id
_entity_poly.type
_entity_poly.pdbx_seq_one_letter_code
_entity_poly.pdbx_strand_id
1 'polypeptide(L)'
;MENSLCDTIPIIISNIIKEGTLPCPSYISITGQRNEKIEYILFQNYYVSSINIQQINREGRWVTILSDFRLTNYPHFENDAENWYIIPSNFFNENFIPTYFKELRIYLNQPSPNWRDFTLRNIQCFTVREKPVIKKNEPTSAFCKLKEKLQEKIETLTNASGSDLVSYEETMNGIVEVTRLEVSQLQ
;
A
#
# COMPACT_ATOMS: atom_id res chain seq x y z
N MET A 1 3.53 1.74 8.10
CA MET A 1 2.86 1.25 6.88
C MET A 1 3.32 2.03 5.64
N GLU A 2 4.62 2.29 5.45
CA GLU A 2 5.13 3.22 4.41
C GLU A 2 5.87 2.55 3.24
N ASN A 3 5.91 1.21 3.22
CA ASN A 3 6.80 0.43 2.35
C ASN A 3 6.08 -0.35 1.25
N SER A 4 4.88 0.04 0.84
CA SER A 4 4.15 -0.65 -0.23
C SER A 4 4.07 0.23 -1.49
N LEU A 5 4.25 -0.36 -2.66
CA LEU A 5 4.06 0.26 -3.97
C LEU A 5 2.80 -0.35 -4.60
N CYS A 6 1.95 0.50 -5.17
CA CYS A 6 0.76 0.07 -5.91
C CYS A 6 1.05 0.23 -7.40
N ASP A 7 1.01 -0.87 -8.14
CA ASP A 7 1.24 -0.91 -9.58
C ASP A 7 -0.05 -1.30 -10.31
N THR A 8 -0.32 -0.68 -11.46
CA THR A 8 -1.46 -1.05 -12.31
C THR A 8 -1.14 -2.32 -13.08
N ILE A 9 -2.08 -3.26 -13.08
CA ILE A 9 -2.01 -4.50 -13.84
C ILE A 9 -2.54 -4.22 -15.25
N PRO A 10 -1.77 -4.52 -16.32
CA PRO A 10 -2.28 -4.40 -17.68
C PRO A 10 -3.38 -5.42 -17.94
N ILE A 11 -4.56 -4.93 -18.31
CA ILE A 11 -5.77 -5.73 -18.54
C ILE A 11 -6.34 -5.50 -19.94
N ILE A 12 -7.01 -6.53 -20.45
CA ILE A 12 -7.88 -6.47 -21.63
C ILE A 12 -9.31 -6.63 -21.14
N ILE A 13 -10.21 -5.76 -21.61
CA ILE A 13 -11.62 -5.78 -21.24
C ILE A 13 -12.42 -6.17 -22.48
N SER A 14 -13.32 -7.15 -22.36
CA SER A 14 -14.21 -7.52 -23.45
C SER A 14 -15.32 -6.49 -23.66
N ASN A 15 -15.97 -6.53 -24.82
CA ASN A 15 -17.30 -5.92 -24.95
C ASN A 15 -18.29 -6.59 -23.98
N ILE A 16 -19.40 -5.89 -23.69
CA ILE A 16 -20.50 -6.49 -22.94
C ILE A 16 -21.09 -7.67 -23.72
N ILE A 17 -21.15 -8.82 -23.07
CA ILE A 17 -21.76 -10.03 -23.59
C ILE A 17 -23.15 -10.14 -22.96
N LYS A 18 -24.18 -10.33 -23.79
CA LYS A 18 -25.58 -10.49 -23.36
C LYS A 18 -26.05 -11.90 -23.71
N GLU A 19 -26.47 -12.66 -22.71
CA GLU A 19 -26.97 -14.03 -22.89
C GLU A 19 -28.50 -14.03 -23.09
N GLY A 20 -28.96 -13.42 -24.19
CA GLY A 20 -30.38 -13.44 -24.60
C GLY A 20 -31.07 -12.07 -24.57
N THR A 21 -32.40 -12.08 -24.43
CA THR A 21 -33.26 -10.88 -24.36
C THR A 21 -33.49 -10.43 -22.93
N LEU A 22 -33.47 -9.12 -22.68
CA LEU A 22 -33.65 -8.55 -21.35
C LEU A 22 -34.96 -9.04 -20.67
N PRO A 23 -34.95 -9.35 -19.35
CA PRO A 23 -33.78 -9.38 -18.47
C PRO A 23 -32.92 -10.61 -18.75
N CYS A 24 -31.69 -10.39 -19.25
CA CYS A 24 -30.74 -11.44 -19.56
C CYS A 24 -29.47 -11.24 -18.75
N PRO A 25 -28.79 -12.31 -18.32
CA PRO A 25 -27.45 -12.20 -17.77
C PRO A 25 -26.55 -11.46 -18.77
N SER A 26 -25.89 -10.41 -18.29
CA SER A 26 -24.89 -9.70 -19.07
C SER A 26 -23.61 -9.62 -18.26
N TYR A 27 -22.46 -9.76 -18.93
CA TYR A 27 -21.17 -9.68 -18.26
C TYR A 27 -20.12 -9.06 -19.15
N ILE A 28 -19.06 -8.58 -18.50
CA ILE A 28 -17.79 -8.22 -19.13
C ILE A 28 -16.71 -9.15 -18.59
N SER A 29 -15.79 -9.56 -19.45
CA SER A 29 -14.59 -10.29 -19.06
C SER A 29 -13.42 -9.31 -18.93
N ILE A 30 -12.66 -9.45 -17.85
CA ILE A 30 -11.38 -8.76 -17.66
C ILE A 30 -10.29 -9.82 -17.63
N THR A 31 -9.35 -9.70 -18.55
CA THR A 31 -8.23 -10.64 -18.71
C THR A 31 -6.93 -9.95 -18.34
N GLY A 32 -6.18 -10.52 -17.40
CA GLY A 32 -4.83 -10.07 -17.07
C GLY A 32 -3.84 -10.46 -18.16
N GLN A 33 -3.00 -9.54 -18.61
CA GLN A 33 -1.93 -9.85 -19.58
C GLN A 33 -0.73 -10.57 -18.94
N ARG A 34 -0.66 -10.56 -17.60
CA ARG A 34 0.41 -11.15 -16.79
C ARG A 34 -0.20 -11.85 -15.58
N ASN A 35 0.48 -12.89 -15.10
CA ASN A 35 0.11 -13.55 -13.85
C ASN A 35 0.54 -12.67 -12.68
N GLU A 36 -0.33 -11.76 -12.27
CA GLU A 36 -0.11 -10.87 -11.14
C GLU A 36 -1.20 -11.05 -10.09
N LYS A 37 -0.87 -10.77 -8.83
CA LYS A 37 -1.84 -10.81 -7.75
C LYS A 37 -2.72 -9.56 -7.80
N ILE A 38 -4.03 -9.72 -7.98
CA ILE A 38 -4.96 -8.59 -7.82
C ILE A 38 -5.15 -8.30 -6.34
N GLU A 39 -4.95 -7.02 -5.99
CA GLU A 39 -5.28 -6.49 -4.68
C GLU A 39 -6.47 -5.55 -4.72
N TYR A 40 -6.66 -4.80 -5.81
CA TYR A 40 -7.80 -3.89 -5.97
C TYR A 40 -8.34 -3.92 -7.38
N ILE A 41 -9.66 -3.80 -7.50
CA ILE A 41 -10.36 -3.49 -8.75
C ILE A 41 -11.02 -2.12 -8.56
N LEU A 42 -10.63 -1.15 -9.38
CA LEU A 42 -11.24 0.17 -9.47
C LEU A 42 -12.12 0.22 -10.71
N PHE A 43 -13.30 0.81 -10.60
CA PHE A 43 -14.13 1.13 -11.77
C PHE A 43 -15.08 2.27 -11.43
N GLN A 44 -15.62 2.88 -12.49
CA GLN A 44 -16.73 3.80 -12.40
C GLN A 44 -18.01 3.05 -12.77
N ASN A 45 -19.04 3.15 -11.93
CA ASN A 45 -20.35 2.64 -12.26
C ASN A 45 -20.93 3.42 -13.46
N TYR A 46 -21.77 2.76 -14.25
CA TYR A 46 -22.62 3.42 -15.23
C TYR A 46 -23.96 2.70 -15.25
N TYR A 47 -24.83 3.10 -14.33
CA TYR A 47 -26.20 2.60 -14.18
C TYR A 47 -26.32 1.10 -13.91
N VAL A 48 -25.32 0.46 -13.29
CA VAL A 48 -25.41 -0.93 -12.82
C VAL A 48 -25.93 -0.94 -11.38
N SER A 49 -26.89 -1.83 -11.08
CA SER A 49 -27.47 -1.93 -9.74
C SER A 49 -26.62 -2.76 -8.79
N SER A 50 -26.22 -3.95 -9.24
CA SER A 50 -25.31 -4.81 -8.50
C SER A 50 -24.47 -5.65 -9.45
N ILE A 51 -23.35 -6.17 -8.94
CA ILE A 51 -22.46 -7.04 -9.70
C ILE A 51 -22.21 -8.37 -8.98
N ASN A 52 -21.95 -9.40 -9.78
CA ASN A 52 -21.34 -10.64 -9.32
C ASN A 52 -20.01 -10.83 -10.05
N ILE A 53 -18.98 -11.29 -9.36
CA ILE A 53 -17.68 -11.58 -9.96
C ILE A 53 -17.42 -13.07 -9.89
N GLN A 54 -17.04 -13.65 -11.02
CA GLN A 54 -16.63 -15.04 -11.12
C GLN A 54 -15.17 -15.15 -11.57
N GLN A 55 -14.50 -16.20 -11.09
CA GLN A 55 -13.16 -16.61 -11.48
C GLN A 55 -13.18 -18.10 -11.86
N ILE A 56 -12.26 -18.52 -12.72
CA ILE A 56 -12.01 -19.95 -12.97
C ILE A 56 -11.25 -20.54 -11.77
N ASN A 57 -11.81 -21.60 -11.16
CA ASN A 57 -11.16 -22.33 -10.08
C ASN A 57 -10.05 -23.27 -10.60
N ARG A 58 -9.38 -23.98 -9.69
CA ARG A 58 -8.31 -24.95 -10.04
C ARG A 58 -8.81 -26.13 -10.91
N GLU A 59 -10.10 -26.38 -10.92
CA GLU A 59 -10.75 -27.45 -11.71
C GLU A 59 -11.22 -26.96 -13.09
N GLY A 60 -10.98 -25.69 -13.44
CA GLY A 60 -11.40 -25.12 -14.72
C GLY A 60 -12.86 -24.68 -14.77
N ARG A 61 -13.56 -24.58 -13.63
CA ARG A 61 -14.98 -24.18 -13.53
C ARG A 61 -15.10 -22.74 -13.06
N TRP A 62 -16.08 -22.01 -13.60
CA TRP A 62 -16.44 -20.68 -13.12
C TRP A 62 -17.10 -20.78 -11.74
N VAL A 63 -16.53 -20.07 -10.77
CA VAL A 63 -17.04 -19.98 -9.40
C VAL A 63 -17.22 -18.52 -9.01
N THR A 64 -18.28 -18.22 -8.27
CA THR A 64 -18.56 -16.86 -7.80
C THR A 64 -17.64 -16.51 -6.62
N ILE A 65 -16.83 -15.47 -6.78
CA ILE A 65 -15.91 -14.96 -5.76
C ILE A 65 -16.47 -13.70 -5.06
N LEU A 66 -17.42 -13.01 -5.69
CA LEU A 66 -18.17 -11.89 -5.12
C LEU A 66 -19.62 -11.98 -5.59
N SER A 67 -20.57 -11.91 -4.66
CA SER A 67 -21.99 -12.00 -4.97
C SER A 67 -22.78 -10.79 -4.48
N ASP A 68 -23.71 -10.31 -5.31
CA ASP A 68 -24.63 -9.20 -5.07
C ASP A 68 -23.97 -7.95 -4.48
N PHE A 69 -22.82 -7.56 -5.03
CA PHE A 69 -22.17 -6.33 -4.61
C PHE A 69 -22.94 -5.12 -5.17
N ARG A 70 -23.65 -4.42 -4.29
CA ARG A 70 -24.54 -3.31 -4.67
C ARG A 70 -23.75 -2.06 -5.03
N LEU A 71 -24.08 -1.50 -6.19
CA LEU A 71 -23.52 -0.26 -6.75
C LEU A 71 -24.53 0.89 -6.76
N THR A 72 -25.81 0.61 -6.54
CA THR A 72 -26.83 1.64 -6.30
C THR A 72 -27.72 1.21 -5.15
N ASN A 73 -28.19 2.18 -4.37
CA ASN A 73 -29.16 1.94 -3.30
C ASN A 73 -30.57 1.77 -3.86
N TYR A 74 -30.90 2.55 -4.89
CA TYR A 74 -32.19 2.54 -5.55
C TYR A 74 -32.02 2.40 -7.07
N PRO A 75 -32.25 1.21 -7.64
CA PRO A 75 -31.94 0.92 -9.05
C PRO A 75 -32.70 1.79 -10.08
N HIS A 76 -33.75 2.50 -9.65
CA HIS A 76 -34.57 3.37 -10.50
C HIS A 76 -34.13 4.83 -10.50
N PHE A 77 -33.13 5.22 -9.70
CA PHE A 77 -32.67 6.59 -9.55
C PHE A 77 -31.20 6.73 -9.96
N GLU A 78 -30.79 7.92 -10.40
CA GLU A 78 -29.46 8.17 -10.97
C GLU A 78 -28.40 8.57 -9.94
N ASN A 79 -28.82 8.88 -8.70
CA ASN A 79 -28.00 9.62 -7.73
C ASN A 79 -26.63 8.97 -7.44
N ASP A 80 -26.54 7.64 -7.52
CA ASP A 80 -25.33 6.84 -7.29
C ASP A 80 -24.91 6.00 -8.51
N ALA A 81 -25.57 6.19 -9.66
CA ALA A 81 -25.37 5.39 -10.87
C ALA A 81 -23.99 5.59 -11.53
N GLU A 82 -23.28 6.67 -11.20
CA GLU A 82 -21.97 7.03 -11.78
C GLU A 82 -20.82 7.08 -10.77
N ASN A 83 -21.04 6.56 -9.56
CA ASN A 83 -20.04 6.56 -8.50
C ASN A 83 -18.82 5.69 -8.83
N TRP A 84 -17.68 6.05 -8.22
CA TRP A 84 -16.46 5.25 -8.27
C TRP A 84 -16.45 4.21 -7.15
N TYR A 85 -15.98 3.01 -7.50
CA TYR A 85 -15.87 1.89 -6.58
C TYR A 85 -14.47 1.31 -6.60
N ILE A 86 -13.97 0.99 -5.40
CA ILE A 86 -12.76 0.21 -5.20
C ILE A 86 -13.18 -1.06 -4.48
N ILE A 87 -12.88 -2.22 -5.06
CA ILE A 87 -13.09 -3.52 -4.46
C ILE A 87 -11.73 -4.11 -4.11
N PRO A 88 -11.35 -4.11 -2.82
CA PRO A 88 -10.17 -4.82 -2.36
C PRO A 88 -10.36 -6.34 -2.45
N SER A 89 -9.26 -7.06 -2.63
CA SER A 89 -9.24 -8.53 -2.74
C SER A 89 -9.82 -9.25 -1.52
N ASN A 90 -9.81 -8.62 -0.34
CA ASN A 90 -10.38 -9.16 0.89
C ASN A 90 -11.92 -9.16 0.94
N PHE A 91 -12.60 -8.51 -0.01
CA PHE A 91 -14.06 -8.63 -0.16
C PHE A 91 -14.46 -9.93 -0.86
N PHE A 92 -13.50 -10.62 -1.50
CA PHE A 92 -13.77 -11.88 -2.16
C PHE A 92 -13.83 -13.04 -1.16
N ASN A 93 -14.69 -14.01 -1.46
CA ASN A 93 -14.85 -15.21 -0.64
C ASN A 93 -13.68 -16.21 -0.83
N GLU A 94 -13.75 -17.33 -0.12
CA GLU A 94 -12.74 -18.40 -0.10
C GLU A 94 -12.46 -19.05 -1.46
N ASN A 95 -13.32 -18.87 -2.46
CA ASN A 95 -13.10 -19.38 -3.81
C ASN A 95 -12.11 -18.54 -4.63
N PHE A 96 -11.78 -17.33 -4.15
CA PHE A 96 -10.83 -16.46 -4.83
C PHE A 96 -9.42 -17.03 -4.78
N ILE A 97 -8.74 -17.03 -5.93
CA ILE A 97 -7.34 -17.45 -6.07
C ILE A 97 -6.52 -16.21 -6.39
N PRO A 98 -5.87 -15.57 -5.38
CA PRO A 98 -5.18 -14.30 -5.58
C PRO A 98 -4.00 -14.40 -6.54
N THR A 99 -3.30 -15.53 -6.55
CA THR A 99 -2.06 -15.73 -7.31
C THR A 99 -2.29 -15.95 -8.81
N TYR A 100 -3.54 -16.10 -9.25
CA TYR A 100 -3.88 -16.48 -10.61
C TYR A 100 -4.94 -15.56 -11.22
N PHE A 101 -4.54 -14.34 -11.58
CA PHE A 101 -5.38 -13.45 -12.38
C PHE A 101 -5.21 -13.70 -13.87
N LYS A 102 -5.93 -14.70 -14.38
CA LYS A 102 -6.06 -14.93 -15.82
C LYS A 102 -7.27 -14.20 -16.38
N GLU A 103 -8.45 -14.50 -15.85
CA GLU A 103 -9.71 -13.92 -16.31
C GLU A 103 -10.71 -13.83 -15.15
N LEU A 104 -11.43 -12.71 -15.09
CA LEU A 104 -12.60 -12.51 -14.24
C LEU A 104 -13.81 -12.16 -15.10
N ARG A 105 -14.96 -12.72 -14.76
CA ARG A 105 -16.25 -12.31 -15.34
C ARG A 105 -17.01 -11.46 -14.34
N ILE A 106 -17.33 -10.24 -14.73
CA ILE A 106 -18.16 -9.34 -13.93
C ILE A 106 -19.55 -9.35 -14.56
N TYR A 107 -20.47 -10.05 -13.91
CA TYR A 107 -21.88 -10.04 -14.26
C TYR A 107 -22.53 -8.76 -13.76
N LEU A 108 -23.27 -8.12 -14.64
CA LEU A 108 -23.93 -6.84 -14.44
C LEU A 108 -25.43 -7.09 -14.27
N ASN A 109 -25.98 -6.65 -13.14
CA ASN A 109 -27.40 -6.72 -12.86
C ASN A 109 -28.00 -5.31 -12.85
N GLN A 110 -29.05 -5.12 -13.63
CA GLN A 110 -29.85 -3.89 -13.62
C GLN A 110 -31.33 -4.27 -13.76
N PRO A 111 -32.10 -4.29 -12.64
CA PRO A 111 -33.50 -4.71 -12.65
C PRO A 111 -34.44 -3.64 -13.22
N SER A 112 -34.03 -2.38 -13.28
CA SER A 112 -34.87 -1.30 -13.79
C SER A 112 -34.93 -1.33 -15.32
N PRO A 113 -36.14 -1.37 -15.93
CA PRO A 113 -36.30 -1.35 -17.38
C PRO A 113 -35.99 0.02 -18.00
N ASN A 114 -35.85 1.07 -17.18
CA ASN A 114 -35.57 2.42 -17.65
C ASN A 114 -34.14 2.57 -18.17
N TRP A 115 -33.21 1.73 -17.72
CA TRP A 115 -31.81 1.77 -18.11
C TRP A 115 -31.55 0.79 -19.25
N ARG A 116 -31.57 1.30 -20.48
CA ARG A 116 -31.28 0.50 -21.69
C ARG A 116 -29.79 0.20 -21.86
N ASP A 117 -28.96 1.13 -21.40
CA ASP A 117 -27.50 1.05 -21.44
C ASP A 117 -26.95 1.14 -20.02
N PHE A 118 -26.29 0.07 -19.60
CA PHE A 118 -25.60 -0.01 -18.32
C PHE A 118 -24.29 -0.80 -18.50
N THR A 119 -23.23 -0.37 -17.83
CA THR A 119 -21.92 -1.04 -17.88
C THR A 119 -21.01 -0.55 -16.76
N LEU A 120 -19.78 -1.04 -16.71
CA LEU A 120 -18.71 -0.46 -15.91
C LEU A 120 -17.74 0.31 -16.84
N ARG A 121 -17.27 1.46 -16.39
CA ARG A 121 -16.33 2.33 -17.09
C ARG A 121 -15.01 2.42 -16.32
N ASN A 122 -13.96 2.86 -17.01
CA ASN A 122 -12.67 3.18 -16.39
C ASN A 122 -12.11 2.09 -15.48
N ILE A 123 -12.26 0.82 -15.90
CA ILE A 123 -11.88 -0.32 -15.09
C ILE A 123 -10.36 -0.43 -15.04
N GLN A 124 -9.82 -0.60 -13.84
CA GLN A 124 -8.40 -0.77 -13.58
C GLN A 124 -8.20 -1.84 -12.50
N CYS A 125 -7.16 -2.66 -12.65
CA CYS A 125 -6.75 -3.61 -11.62
C CYS A 125 -5.38 -3.21 -11.08
N PHE A 126 -5.16 -3.42 -9.79
CA PHE A 126 -3.91 -3.06 -9.13
C PHE A 126 -3.34 -4.23 -8.34
N THR A 127 -2.01 -4.26 -8.29
CA THR A 127 -1.23 -5.14 -7.42
C THR A 127 -0.47 -4.30 -6.40
N VAL A 128 -0.27 -4.85 -5.20
CA VAL A 128 0.57 -4.23 -4.18
C VAL A 128 1.84 -5.05 -4.02
N ARG A 129 2.98 -4.38 -4.13
CA ARG A 129 4.31 -4.97 -3.95
C ARG A 129 4.99 -4.29 -2.77
N GLU A 130 5.79 -5.05 -2.03
CA GLU A 130 6.68 -4.45 -1.05
C GLU A 130 7.75 -3.65 -1.80
N LYS A 131 8.00 -2.41 -1.38
CA LYS A 131 9.12 -1.63 -1.87
C LYS A 131 10.39 -2.45 -1.63
N PRO A 132 11.26 -2.61 -2.62
CA PRO A 132 12.53 -3.28 -2.40
C PRO A 132 13.24 -2.55 -1.26
N VAL A 133 13.52 -3.29 -0.18
CA VAL A 133 14.36 -2.76 0.90
C VAL A 133 15.71 -2.48 0.27
N ILE A 134 15.99 -1.19 0.01
CA ILE A 134 17.34 -0.77 -0.32
C ILE A 134 18.14 -1.12 0.93
N LYS A 135 18.86 -2.25 0.89
CA LYS A 135 19.91 -2.52 1.86
C LYS A 135 20.85 -1.33 1.72
N LYS A 136 20.79 -0.38 2.65
CA LYS A 136 21.90 0.56 2.84
C LYS A 136 23.07 -0.38 3.07
N ASN A 137 23.94 -0.52 2.08
CA ASN A 137 25.23 -1.16 2.30
C ASN A 137 25.78 -0.45 3.53
N GLU A 138 25.98 -1.18 4.62
CA GLU A 138 26.68 -0.62 5.78
C GLU A 138 27.91 0.06 5.22
N PRO A 139 28.14 1.35 5.53
CA PRO A 139 29.34 2.00 5.06
C PRO A 139 30.52 1.26 5.70
N THR A 140 31.12 0.34 4.95
CA THR A 140 32.43 -0.25 5.24
C THR A 140 33.52 0.80 5.02
N SER A 141 33.23 2.05 5.35
CA SER A 141 34.18 3.14 5.30
C SER A 141 35.11 2.98 6.50
N ALA A 142 36.41 3.15 6.25
CA ALA A 142 37.42 3.24 7.30
C ALA A 142 37.02 4.25 8.40
N PHE A 143 36.20 5.26 8.04
CA PHE A 143 35.65 6.24 8.95
C PHE A 143 34.69 5.65 10.00
N CYS A 144 33.86 4.66 9.64
CA CYS A 144 32.94 4.00 10.57
C CYS A 144 33.72 3.16 11.59
N LYS A 145 34.72 2.40 11.12
CA LYS A 145 35.64 1.65 11.99
C LYS A 145 36.45 2.57 12.91
N LEU A 146 36.84 3.75 12.42
CA LEU A 146 37.53 4.77 13.22
C LEU A 146 36.61 5.34 14.31
N LYS A 147 35.35 5.62 13.97
CA LYS A 147 34.34 6.15 14.90
C LYS A 147 34.04 5.17 16.04
N GLU A 148 33.90 3.89 15.71
CA GLU A 148 33.69 2.82 16.72
C GLU A 148 34.90 2.69 17.65
N LYS A 149 36.13 2.65 17.09
CA LYS A 149 37.36 2.63 17.91
C LYS A 149 37.52 3.87 18.80
N LEU A 150 37.07 5.03 18.32
CA LEU A 150 37.09 6.26 19.13
C LEU A 150 36.09 6.18 20.28
N GLN A 151 34.88 5.67 20.05
CA GLN A 151 33.87 5.52 21.10
C GLN A 151 34.31 4.52 22.17
N GLU A 152 34.84 3.37 21.76
CA GLU A 152 35.36 2.35 22.67
C GLU A 152 36.50 2.88 23.55
N LYS A 153 37.36 3.75 22.99
CA LYS A 153 38.46 4.37 23.72
C LYS A 153 38.00 5.45 24.69
N ILE A 154 36.96 6.22 24.35
CA ILE A 154 36.36 7.21 25.26
C ILE A 154 35.72 6.49 26.45
N GLU A 155 34.99 5.40 26.19
CA GLU A 155 34.28 4.62 27.21
C GLU A 155 35.24 3.90 28.17
N THR A 156 36.34 3.36 27.65
CA THR A 156 37.41 2.82 28.51
C THR A 156 38.10 3.89 29.35
N LEU A 157 38.28 5.11 28.83
CA LEU A 157 38.84 6.23 29.60
C LEU A 157 37.88 6.76 30.67
N THR A 158 36.57 6.78 30.39
CA THR A 158 35.55 7.18 31.37
C THR A 158 35.39 6.15 32.48
N ASN A 159 35.51 4.86 32.15
CA ASN A 159 35.44 3.78 33.14
C ASN A 159 36.75 3.61 33.94
N ALA A 160 37.90 3.96 33.37
CA ALA A 160 39.19 3.94 34.08
C ALA A 160 39.41 5.14 35.01
N SER A 161 38.60 6.21 34.90
CA SER A 161 38.67 7.41 35.74
C SER A 161 37.62 7.39 36.88
N GLY A 162 37.31 6.21 37.38
CA GLY A 162 36.44 5.99 38.55
C GLY A 162 37.13 6.27 39.89
N SER A 163 37.56 7.50 40.12
CA SER A 163 37.61 8.18 41.42
C SER A 163 38.10 9.61 41.23
N ASP A 164 37.33 10.57 41.74
CA ASP A 164 37.52 12.03 41.72
C ASP A 164 36.80 12.76 40.57
N LEU A 165 35.47 12.82 40.71
CA LEU A 165 34.68 13.92 40.16
C LEU A 165 35.08 15.20 40.90
N VAL A 166 36.10 15.89 40.40
CA VAL A 166 36.30 17.32 40.71
C VAL A 166 35.11 18.06 40.11
N SER A 167 34.34 18.70 40.97
CA SER A 167 33.17 19.48 40.61
C SER A 167 33.55 20.60 39.64
N TYR A 168 32.74 20.86 38.61
CA TYR A 168 32.89 22.01 37.71
C TYR A 168 32.97 23.36 38.46
N GLU A 169 32.47 23.41 39.69
CA GLU A 169 32.54 24.60 40.55
C GLU A 169 33.94 24.79 41.17
N GLU A 170 34.74 23.74 41.34
CA GLU A 170 36.10 23.82 41.90
C GLU A 170 37.11 24.32 40.85
N THR A 171 36.93 23.96 39.58
CA THR A 171 37.78 24.43 38.47
C THR A 171 37.59 25.92 38.17
N MET A 172 36.42 26.48 38.50
CA MET A 172 36.14 27.90 38.30
C MET A 172 36.73 28.80 39.38
N ASN A 173 37.04 28.28 40.57
CA ASN A 173 37.70 29.06 41.63
C ASN A 173 39.22 29.22 41.39
N GLY A 174 39.87 28.26 40.73
CA GLY A 174 41.30 28.34 40.39
C GLY A 174 41.62 29.37 39.29
N ILE A 175 40.66 29.68 38.42
CA ILE A 175 40.87 30.66 37.34
C ILE A 175 40.79 32.10 37.88
N VAL A 176 39.99 32.36 38.93
CA VAL A 176 39.84 33.69 39.53
C VAL A 176 41.09 34.10 40.34
N GLU A 177 41.82 33.14 40.92
CA GLU A 177 43.00 33.45 41.74
C GLU A 177 44.27 33.71 40.90
N VAL A 178 44.39 33.09 39.72
CA VAL A 178 45.49 33.38 38.77
C VAL A 178 45.34 34.79 38.17
N THR A 179 44.11 35.26 37.91
CA THR A 179 43.90 36.63 37.41
C THR A 179 44.17 37.71 38.48
N ARG A 180 44.18 37.35 39.77
CA ARG A 180 44.46 38.29 40.87
C ARG A 180 45.96 38.42 41.17
N LEU A 181 46.77 37.41 40.86
CA LEU A 181 48.22 37.43 41.05
C LEU A 181 48.98 38.04 39.86
N GLU A 182 48.43 38.01 38.65
CA GLU A 182 49.05 38.69 37.49
C GLU A 182 48.89 40.22 37.54
N VAL A 183 47.91 40.74 38.28
CA VAL A 183 47.69 42.20 38.43
C VAL A 183 48.53 42.82 39.55
N SER A 184 49.11 42.02 40.46
CA SER A 184 49.99 42.52 41.54
C SER A 184 51.49 42.50 41.23
N GLN A 185 51.90 41.99 40.05
CA GLN A 185 53.29 42.07 39.58
C GLN A 185 53.53 43.14 38.49
N LEU A 186 52.55 44.00 38.25
CA LEU A 186 52.63 45.14 37.32
C LEU A 186 52.46 46.51 38.00
N GLN A 187 52.76 46.60 39.30
CA GLN A 187 53.02 47.85 40.03
C GLN A 187 54.34 47.73 40.80
#